data_AF-A0A6P0Y321-F1
#
_entry.id   AF-A0A6P0Y321-F1
#
_cell.length_a   1.000
_cell.length_b   1.000
_cell.length_c   1.000
_cell.angle_alpha   90.00
_cell.angle_beta   90.00
_cell.angle_gamma   90.00
#
_symmetry.space_group_name_H-M   'P 1'
#
loop_
_entity.id
_entity.type
_entity.pdbx_description
1 polymer ?
#
loop_
_entity_poly.entity_id
_entity_poly.type
_entity_poly.pdbx_seq_one_letter_code
_entity_poly.pdbx_strand_id
1 'polypeptide(L)'
;MIITHCYKIQPAGEQSVKIDYWLELLRRHWNYALGQRLDWLNRTRCQVDRCSLISCPIGEISSRPDYYFQQSALKQTKQLFPEYKEIYSEVQQINLQRLDKAWKRWLIPDSSGKRGGRPRFKKSGKLRSFCFSRVNHPKAVIKFDGKQIITTRFGAIPVIFH
;
A
#
# COMPACT_ATOMS: atom_id res chain seq x y z
N MET A 1 18.43 2.89 20.79
CA MET A 1 18.42 3.79 19.62
C MET A 1 18.51 2.92 18.38
N ILE A 2 17.53 3.00 17.47
CA ILE A 2 17.56 2.21 16.22
C ILE A 2 18.34 3.02 15.20
N ILE A 3 19.47 2.51 14.73
CA ILE A 3 20.28 3.16 13.69
C ILE A 3 19.60 2.89 12.34
N THR A 4 19.36 3.94 11.56
CA THR A 4 18.75 3.87 10.24
C THR A 4 19.74 4.33 9.18
N HIS A 5 19.97 3.50 8.17
CA HIS A 5 20.90 3.79 7.08
C HIS A 5 20.14 4.09 5.78
N CYS A 6 20.65 5.04 5.00
CA CYS A 6 20.11 5.44 3.71
C CYS A 6 21.17 5.22 2.63
N TYR A 7 20.86 4.39 1.64
CA TYR A 7 21.77 4.09 0.54
C TYR A 7 21.13 4.40 -0.81
N LYS A 8 21.95 4.76 -1.80
CA LYS A 8 21.50 4.96 -3.18
C LYS A 8 21.61 3.64 -3.95
N ILE A 9 20.53 3.22 -4.58
CA ILE A 9 20.51 2.06 -5.50
C ILE A 9 20.82 2.50 -6.93
N GLN A 10 21.46 1.62 -7.71
CA GLN A 10 21.73 1.81 -9.14
C GLN A 10 21.09 0.67 -9.96
N PRO A 11 19.77 0.72 -10.19
CA PRO A 11 19.10 -0.28 -11.03
C PRO A 11 19.52 -0.14 -12.50
N ALA A 12 19.60 -1.27 -13.20
CA ALA A 12 19.68 -1.29 -14.66
C ALA A 12 18.37 -0.77 -15.29
N GLY A 13 18.40 -0.39 -16.57
CA GLY A 13 17.23 0.17 -17.26
C GLY A 13 15.98 -0.72 -17.23
N GLU A 14 16.15 -2.04 -17.41
CA GLU A 14 15.04 -3.00 -17.29
C GLU A 14 14.51 -3.09 -15.85
N GLN A 15 15.41 -3.03 -14.86
CA GLN A 15 15.03 -3.07 -13.45
C GLN A 15 14.26 -1.81 -13.05
N SER A 16 14.65 -0.63 -13.54
CA SER A 16 13.92 0.61 -13.25
C SER A 16 12.50 0.58 -13.82
N VAL A 17 12.33 0.12 -15.06
CA VAL A 17 11.00 -0.03 -15.68
C VAL A 17 10.12 -0.97 -14.84
N LYS A 18 10.69 -2.07 -14.34
CA LYS A 18 9.96 -3.02 -13.49
C LYS A 18 9.58 -2.42 -12.13
N ILE A 19 10.48 -1.64 -11.52
CA ILE A 19 10.22 -0.93 -10.26
C ILE A 19 9.09 0.09 -10.45
N ASP A 20 9.12 0.87 -11.53
CA ASP A 20 8.08 1.85 -11.87
C ASP A 20 6.73 1.18 -12.12
N TYR A 21 6.73 0.04 -12.80
CA TYR A 21 5.54 -0.78 -13.01
C TYR A 21 4.95 -1.27 -11.66
N TRP A 22 5.79 -1.74 -10.74
CA TRP A 22 5.35 -2.13 -9.40
C TRP A 22 4.76 -0.96 -8.62
N LEU A 23 5.36 0.22 -8.70
CA LEU A 23 4.84 1.43 -8.06
C LEU A 23 3.45 1.80 -8.60
N GLU A 24 3.23 1.65 -9.90
CA GLU A 24 1.94 1.93 -10.53
C GLU A 24 0.86 0.92 -10.09
N LEU A 25 1.17 -0.37 -10.05
CA LEU A 25 0.25 -1.39 -9.51
C LEU A 25 -0.08 -1.15 -8.04
N LEU A 26 0.91 -0.82 -7.20
CA LEU A 26 0.70 -0.50 -5.79
C LEU A 26 -0.13 0.78 -5.62
N ARG A 27 0.02 1.76 -6.53
CA ARG A 27 -0.80 2.98 -6.55
C ARG A 27 -2.26 2.66 -6.83
N ARG A 28 -2.54 1.83 -7.85
CA ARG A 28 -3.90 1.37 -8.19
C ARG A 28 -4.52 0.62 -7.02
N HIS A 29 -3.77 -0.30 -6.42
CA HIS A 29 -4.22 -1.05 -5.24
C HIS A 29 -4.51 -0.15 -4.03
N TRP A 30 -3.66 0.84 -3.75
CA TRP A 30 -3.92 1.85 -2.71
C TRP A 30 -5.24 2.58 -2.97
N ASN A 31 -5.44 3.04 -4.20
CA ASN A 31 -6.64 3.81 -4.57
C ASN A 31 -7.90 2.96 -4.47
N TYR A 32 -7.85 1.71 -4.91
CA TYR A 32 -8.95 0.77 -4.77
C TYR A 32 -9.33 0.57 -3.30
N ALA A 33 -8.35 0.26 -2.45
CA ALA A 33 -8.56 0.05 -1.02
C ALA A 33 -9.07 1.32 -0.30
N LEU A 34 -8.56 2.50 -0.68
CA LEU A 34 -9.07 3.78 -0.16
C LEU A 34 -10.52 4.01 -0.62
N GLY A 35 -10.81 3.73 -1.89
CA GLY A 35 -12.14 3.86 -2.48
C GLY A 35 -13.18 3.05 -1.70
N GLN A 36 -12.88 1.79 -1.40
CA GLN A 36 -13.74 0.94 -0.57
C GLN A 36 -14.04 1.57 0.80
N ARG A 37 -13.02 2.10 1.49
CA ARG A 37 -13.20 2.77 2.80
C ARG A 37 -14.03 4.04 2.70
N LEU A 38 -13.84 4.82 1.62
CA LEU A 38 -14.60 6.05 1.39
C LEU A 38 -16.05 5.78 1.01
N ASP A 39 -16.30 4.77 0.19
CA ASP A 39 -17.65 4.33 -0.20
C ASP A 39 -18.42 3.86 1.04
N TRP A 40 -17.83 2.97 1.84
CA TRP A 40 -18.42 2.54 3.11
C TRP A 40 -18.74 3.72 4.03
N LEU A 41 -17.80 4.67 4.19
CA LEU A 41 -18.02 5.86 5.02
C LEU A 41 -19.18 6.69 4.48
N ASN A 42 -19.23 6.96 3.17
CA ASN A 42 -20.30 7.77 2.59
C ASN A 42 -21.67 7.11 2.75
N ARG A 43 -21.75 5.78 2.71
CA ARG A 43 -22.99 5.02 2.92
C ARG A 43 -23.44 4.93 4.39
N THR A 44 -22.50 5.03 5.35
CA THR A 44 -22.77 4.86 6.79
C THR A 44 -22.76 6.14 7.60
N ARG A 45 -22.35 7.28 7.02
CA ARG A 45 -22.24 8.55 7.75
C ARG A 45 -23.60 9.18 8.09
N CYS A 46 -24.63 8.88 7.30
CA CYS A 46 -25.96 9.47 7.43
C CYS A 46 -26.91 8.44 8.03
N GLN A 47 -27.92 8.91 8.78
CA GLN A 47 -29.04 8.06 9.16
C GLN A 47 -29.83 7.69 7.89
N VAL A 48 -30.42 6.49 7.87
CA VAL A 48 -31.07 5.90 6.68
C VAL A 48 -32.19 6.80 6.14
N ASP A 49 -32.91 7.47 7.02
CA ASP A 49 -34.00 8.42 6.74
C ASP A 49 -33.55 9.75 6.12
N ARG A 50 -32.25 10.07 6.16
CA ARG A 50 -31.70 11.36 5.69
C ARG A 50 -30.72 11.23 4.52
N CYS A 51 -30.51 10.02 4.00
CA CYS A 51 -29.66 9.80 2.83
C CYS A 51 -30.32 10.37 1.57
N SER A 52 -29.57 11.13 0.77
CA SER A 52 -30.04 11.62 -0.53
C SER A 52 -30.11 10.46 -1.52
N LEU A 53 -31.28 10.24 -2.13
CA LEU A 53 -31.49 9.24 -3.17
C LEU A 53 -30.65 9.48 -4.45
N ILE A 54 -30.16 10.72 -4.65
CA ILE A 54 -29.37 11.10 -5.82
C ILE A 54 -27.87 10.90 -5.57
N SER A 55 -27.37 11.22 -4.38
CA SER A 55 -25.94 11.20 -4.08
C SER A 55 -25.48 9.98 -3.27
N CYS A 56 -26.39 9.20 -2.69
CA CYS A 56 -26.07 7.97 -1.97
C CYS A 56 -26.30 6.75 -2.88
N PRO A 57 -25.34 5.80 -2.94
CA PRO A 57 -25.54 4.56 -3.68
C PRO A 57 -26.71 3.76 -3.10
N ILE A 58 -27.59 3.26 -3.97
CA ILE A 58 -28.69 2.36 -3.61
C ILE A 58 -28.14 0.92 -3.65
N GLY A 59 -28.08 0.24 -2.51
CA GLY A 59 -27.62 -1.15 -2.41
C GLY A 59 -27.21 -1.55 -0.99
N GLU A 60 -26.88 -2.83 -0.81
CA GLU A 60 -26.42 -3.35 0.48
C GLU A 60 -25.12 -2.68 0.94
N ILE A 61 -25.07 -2.34 2.22
CA ILE A 61 -23.89 -1.77 2.85
C ILE A 61 -22.98 -2.93 3.26
N SER A 62 -21.80 -2.99 2.66
CA SER A 62 -20.80 -3.99 3.03
C SER A 62 -20.37 -3.83 4.50
N SER A 63 -19.82 -4.89 5.08
CA SER A 63 -19.13 -4.79 6.37
C SER A 63 -18.01 -3.74 6.30
N ARG A 64 -17.64 -3.19 7.47
CA ARG A 64 -16.62 -2.14 7.57
C ARG A 64 -15.30 -2.63 6.98
N PRO A 65 -14.78 -1.99 5.92
CA PRO A 65 -13.51 -2.38 5.31
C PRO A 65 -12.36 -1.99 6.23
N ASP A 66 -11.79 -2.97 6.91
CA ASP A 66 -10.57 -2.83 7.70
C ASP A 66 -9.37 -3.46 6.99
N TYR A 67 -8.17 -3.24 7.53
CA TYR A 67 -6.93 -3.81 7.02
C TYR A 67 -7.04 -5.33 6.78
N TYR A 68 -7.58 -6.09 7.74
CA TYR A 68 -7.67 -7.55 7.63
C TYR A 68 -8.60 -8.02 6.52
N PHE A 69 -9.72 -7.32 6.33
CA PHE A 69 -10.64 -7.56 5.20
C PHE A 69 -9.96 -7.31 3.86
N GLN A 70 -9.21 -6.21 3.74
CA GLN A 70 -8.49 -5.88 2.51
C GLN A 70 -7.30 -6.81 2.27
N GLN A 71 -6.66 -7.27 3.33
CA GLN A 71 -5.56 -8.23 3.27
C GLN A 71 -6.05 -9.61 2.81
N SER A 72 -7.19 -10.10 3.29
CA SER A 72 -7.74 -11.39 2.88
C SER A 72 -8.16 -11.38 1.40
N ALA A 73 -8.70 -10.25 0.93
CA ALA A 73 -9.08 -10.04 -0.47
C ALA A 73 -7.90 -10.12 -1.45
N LEU A 74 -6.64 -9.95 -1.00
CA LEU A 74 -5.46 -10.03 -1.87
C LEU A 74 -5.36 -11.35 -2.64
N LYS A 75 -5.83 -12.46 -2.06
CA LYS A 75 -5.84 -13.76 -2.73
C LYS A 75 -6.71 -13.71 -3.99
N GLN A 76 -7.93 -13.20 -3.84
CA GLN A 76 -8.88 -13.03 -4.95
C GLN A 76 -8.37 -11.98 -5.95
N THR A 77 -7.81 -10.86 -5.49
CA THR A 77 -7.22 -9.84 -6.37
C THR A 77 -6.13 -10.44 -7.27
N LYS A 78 -5.28 -11.32 -6.73
CA LYS A 78 -4.23 -12.00 -7.51
C LYS A 78 -4.78 -13.05 -8.48
N GLN A 79 -5.96 -13.62 -8.22
CA GLN A 79 -6.63 -14.51 -9.15
C GLN A 79 -7.22 -13.73 -10.33
N LEU A 80 -7.92 -12.62 -10.04
CA LEU A 80 -8.56 -11.77 -11.03
C LEU A 80 -7.54 -10.98 -11.87
N PHE A 81 -6.45 -10.53 -11.25
CA PHE A 81 -5.42 -9.72 -11.88
C PHE A 81 -4.05 -10.38 -11.72
N PRO A 82 -3.67 -11.24 -12.68
CA PRO A 82 -2.41 -11.99 -12.62
C PRO A 82 -1.15 -11.13 -12.50
N GLU A 83 -1.18 -9.88 -12.99
CA GLU A 83 -0.11 -8.89 -12.86
C GLU A 83 0.33 -8.70 -11.40
N TYR A 84 -0.61 -8.76 -10.45
CA TYR A 84 -0.30 -8.62 -9.02
C TYR A 84 0.40 -9.84 -8.42
N LYS A 85 0.51 -10.97 -9.14
CA LYS A 85 1.30 -12.14 -8.70
C LYS A 85 2.80 -11.87 -8.77
N GLU A 86 3.24 -10.93 -9.59
CA GLU A 86 4.65 -10.55 -9.68
C GLU A 86 5.12 -9.87 -8.39
N ILE A 87 4.26 -9.05 -7.79
CA ILE A 87 4.56 -8.33 -6.56
C ILE A 87 4.44 -9.28 -5.36
N TYR A 88 5.46 -9.24 -4.50
CA TYR A 88 5.46 -10.00 -3.26
C TYR A 88 4.28 -9.59 -2.36
N SER A 89 3.61 -10.59 -1.77
CA SER A 89 2.45 -10.35 -0.91
C SER A 89 2.79 -9.44 0.28
N GLU A 90 4.00 -9.53 0.83
CA GLU A 90 4.46 -8.67 1.92
C GLU A 90 4.46 -7.18 1.54
N VAL A 91 4.87 -6.86 0.30
CA VAL A 91 4.92 -5.47 -0.20
C VAL A 91 3.50 -4.91 -0.33
N GLN A 92 2.56 -5.71 -0.83
CA GLN A 92 1.14 -5.32 -0.93
C GLN A 92 0.52 -5.14 0.45
N GLN A 93 0.84 -6.01 1.41
CA GLN A 93 0.37 -5.90 2.78
C GLN A 93 0.88 -4.62 3.45
N ILE A 94 2.17 -4.30 3.30
CA ILE A 94 2.73 -3.05 3.83
C ILE A 94 2.07 -1.83 3.19
N ASN A 95 1.72 -1.89 1.90
CA ASN A 95 0.98 -0.81 1.24
C ASN A 95 -0.40 -0.59 1.88
N LEU A 96 -1.12 -1.67 2.22
CA LEU A 96 -2.38 -1.59 2.95
C LEU A 96 -2.20 -1.10 4.40
N GLN A 97 -1.13 -1.51 5.08
CA GLN A 97 -0.80 -1.01 6.42
C GLN A 97 -0.52 0.50 6.42
N ARG A 98 0.15 1.01 5.37
CA ARG A 98 0.37 2.45 5.20
C ARG A 98 -0.96 3.20 5.05
N LEU A 99 -1.91 2.63 4.31
CA LEU A 99 -3.26 3.18 4.18
C LEU A 99 -3.98 3.18 5.53
N ASP A 100 -3.90 2.06 6.25
CA ASP A 100 -4.53 1.91 7.55
C ASP A 100 -3.99 2.91 8.58
N LYS A 101 -2.68 3.09 8.61
CA LYS A 101 -2.03 4.10 9.46
C LYS A 101 -2.49 5.51 9.11
N ALA A 102 -2.59 5.85 7.82
CA ALA A 102 -3.08 7.15 7.39
C ALA A 102 -4.56 7.36 7.74
N TRP A 103 -5.37 6.31 7.62
CA TRP A 103 -6.78 6.30 7.98
C TRP A 103 -6.99 6.50 9.49
N LYS A 104 -6.26 5.76 10.32
CA LYS A 104 -6.30 5.89 11.78
C LYS A 104 -5.87 7.28 12.25
N ARG A 105 -4.78 7.82 11.70
CA ARG A 105 -4.31 9.18 12.01
C ARG A 105 -5.33 10.27 11.68
N TRP A 106 -6.18 10.05 10.68
CA TRP A 106 -7.24 10.98 10.33
C TRP A 106 -8.44 10.89 11.29
N LEU A 107 -8.79 9.69 11.73
CA LEU A 107 -9.94 9.46 12.62
C LEU A 107 -9.64 9.74 14.09
N ILE A 108 -8.48 9.29 14.57
CA ILE A 108 -8.08 9.32 15.98
C ILE A 108 -7.10 10.47 16.17
N PRO A 109 -7.36 11.42 17.10
CA PRO A 109 -6.40 12.47 17.43
C PRO A 109 -5.18 11.88 18.12
N ASP A 110 -4.01 12.47 17.85
CA ASP A 110 -2.78 12.19 18.58
C ASP A 110 -2.87 12.69 20.03
N SER A 111 -1.88 12.37 20.86
CA SER A 111 -1.80 12.82 22.27
C SER A 111 -1.86 14.35 22.44
N SER A 112 -1.53 15.11 21.40
CA SER A 112 -1.65 16.57 21.35
C SER A 112 -3.04 17.08 20.91
N GLY A 113 -4.02 16.20 20.71
CA GLY A 113 -5.36 16.53 20.21
C GLY A 113 -5.45 16.78 18.70
N LYS A 114 -4.30 16.83 17.99
CA LYS A 114 -4.24 17.09 16.54
C LYS A 114 -4.58 15.83 15.74
N ARG A 115 -5.27 16.00 14.61
CA ARG A 115 -5.59 14.92 13.66
C ARG A 115 -4.80 15.08 12.37
N GLY A 116 -4.46 13.96 11.75
CA GLY A 116 -3.92 13.94 10.39
C GLY A 116 -4.97 14.31 9.34
N GLY A 117 -4.50 14.71 8.16
CA GLY A 117 -5.39 14.96 7.02
C GLY A 117 -6.01 13.68 6.46
N ARG A 118 -7.22 13.80 5.89
CA ARG A 118 -7.92 12.69 5.22
C ARG A 118 -7.04 12.07 4.13
N PRO A 119 -6.90 10.73 4.07
CA PRO A 119 -6.17 10.07 3.00
C PRO A 119 -6.75 10.41 1.63
N ARG A 120 -5.88 10.68 0.67
CA ARG A 120 -6.25 11.05 -0.71
C ARG A 120 -5.84 9.97 -1.70
N PHE A 121 -6.56 9.92 -2.82
CA PHE A 121 -6.15 9.13 -3.97
C PHE A 121 -4.78 9.59 -4.48
N LYS A 122 -3.96 8.62 -4.87
CA LYS A 122 -2.63 8.84 -5.44
C LYS A 122 -2.76 9.01 -6.95
N LYS A 123 -2.33 10.17 -7.45
CA LYS A 123 -2.15 10.43 -8.89
C LYS A 123 -0.99 9.58 -9.43
N SER A 124 -0.96 9.37 -10.75
CA SER A 124 0.15 8.70 -11.43
C SER A 124 1.50 9.32 -11.02
N GLY A 125 2.52 8.47 -10.79
CA GLY A 125 3.86 8.88 -10.35
C GLY A 125 3.97 9.46 -8.93
N LYS A 126 2.88 9.52 -8.13
CA LYS A 126 2.92 10.04 -6.75
C LYS A 126 3.25 8.99 -5.70
N LEU A 127 3.16 7.70 -6.01
CA LEU A 127 3.69 6.66 -5.13
C LEU A 127 5.16 6.45 -5.49
N ARG A 128 6.06 6.84 -4.58
CA ARG A 128 7.52 6.89 -4.85
C ARG A 128 8.33 5.82 -4.12
N SER A 129 7.69 5.04 -3.26
CA SER A 129 8.39 4.03 -2.48
C SER A 129 7.48 2.87 -2.13
N PHE A 130 8.08 1.71 -1.97
CA PHE A 130 7.50 0.54 -1.31
C PHE A 130 8.54 -0.04 -0.35
N CYS A 131 8.10 -0.91 0.56
CA CYS A 131 8.97 -1.50 1.56
C CYS A 131 8.80 -3.01 1.59
N PHE A 132 9.86 -3.69 2.00
CA PHE A 132 9.85 -5.10 2.36
C PHE A 132 9.73 -5.24 3.87
N SER A 133 9.11 -6.31 4.34
CA SER A 133 8.87 -6.49 5.78
C SER A 133 10.15 -6.84 6.55
N ARG A 134 11.06 -7.54 5.88
CA ARG A 134 12.27 -8.13 6.44
C ARG A 134 13.39 -8.06 5.42
N VAL A 135 14.61 -7.88 5.89
CA VAL A 135 15.86 -7.93 5.12
C VAL A 135 16.79 -8.92 5.82
N ASN A 136 17.56 -9.72 5.08
CA ASN A 136 18.55 -10.66 5.64
C ASN A 136 18.00 -11.67 6.66
N HIS A 137 16.75 -12.09 6.51
CA HIS A 137 16.11 -13.14 7.31
C HIS A 137 15.93 -14.41 6.45
N PRO A 138 15.89 -15.64 7.02
CA PRO A 138 15.65 -16.86 6.23
C PRO A 138 14.36 -16.83 5.40
N LYS A 139 13.33 -16.15 5.92
CA LYS A 139 12.04 -15.89 5.23
C LYS A 139 11.98 -14.53 4.52
N ALA A 140 13.10 -13.78 4.46
CA ALA A 140 13.12 -12.51 3.76
C ALA A 140 13.15 -12.73 2.26
N VAL A 141 12.42 -11.87 1.57
CA VAL A 141 12.39 -11.82 0.12
C VAL A 141 13.60 -11.10 -0.47
N ILE A 142 14.21 -10.23 0.34
CA ILE A 142 15.31 -9.34 -0.02
C ILE A 142 16.52 -9.66 0.84
N LYS A 143 17.67 -9.82 0.17
CA LYS A 143 18.99 -9.95 0.80
C LYS A 143 19.81 -8.71 0.48
N PHE A 144 20.65 -8.33 1.42
CA PHE A 144 21.52 -7.17 1.34
C PHE A 144 22.92 -7.57 1.82
N ASP A 145 23.87 -7.57 0.89
CA ASP A 145 25.22 -8.08 1.12
C ASP A 145 26.23 -6.93 1.37
N GLY A 146 25.74 -5.71 1.62
CA GLY A 146 26.59 -4.54 1.81
C GLY A 146 27.24 -3.98 0.54
N LYS A 147 26.95 -4.55 -0.63
CA LYS A 147 27.32 -4.00 -1.95
C LYS A 147 26.13 -3.94 -2.91
N GLN A 148 25.18 -4.84 -2.72
CA GLN A 148 24.04 -5.01 -3.60
C GLN A 148 22.83 -5.53 -2.83
N ILE A 149 21.66 -5.25 -3.38
CA ILE A 149 20.38 -5.81 -2.98
C ILE A 149 20.04 -6.94 -3.94
N ILE A 150 19.75 -8.12 -3.41
CA ILE A 150 19.38 -9.30 -4.21
C ILE A 150 17.93 -9.65 -3.91
N THR A 151 17.14 -9.77 -4.96
CA THR A 151 15.76 -10.26 -4.90
C THR A 151 15.48 -11.24 -6.03
N THR A 152 14.59 -12.20 -5.80
CA THR A 152 14.22 -13.18 -6.83
C THR A 152 13.52 -12.57 -8.04
N ARG A 153 12.86 -11.41 -7.88
CA ARG A 153 12.08 -10.77 -8.95
C ARG A 153 12.85 -9.71 -9.73
N PHE A 154 13.82 -9.01 -9.12
CA PHE A 154 14.60 -7.96 -9.78
C PHE A 154 16.05 -8.36 -10.07
N GLY A 155 16.54 -9.47 -9.50
CA GLY A 155 17.95 -9.84 -9.56
C GLY A 155 18.79 -9.03 -8.56
N ALA A 156 20.08 -8.89 -8.87
CA ALA A 156 21.01 -8.08 -8.09
C ALA A 156 20.97 -6.61 -8.54
N ILE A 157 20.87 -5.70 -7.58
CA ILE A 157 20.87 -4.25 -7.78
C ILE A 157 22.02 -3.67 -6.96
N PRO A 158 23.04 -3.04 -7.58
CA PRO A 158 24.15 -2.44 -6.86
C PRO A 158 23.72 -1.26 -5.99
N VAL A 159 24.43 -1.08 -4.90
CA VAL A 159 24.21 -0.04 -3.89
C VAL A 159 25.49 0.76 -3.71
N ILE A 160 25.36 2.09 -3.74
CA ILE A 160 26.46 3.00 -3.45
C ILE A 160 26.51 3.25 -1.94
N PHE A 161 27.64 2.89 -1.34
CA PHE A 161 28.00 3.27 0.03
C PHE A 161 28.71 4.62 0.00
N HIS A 162 28.33 5.49 0.94
CA HIS A 162 28.99 6.77 1.21
C HIS A 162 29.79 6.64 2.50
#